data_AF-A0AAF0IG09-F1
#
_entry.id   AF-A0AAF0IG09-F1
#
_cell.length_a   1.000
_cell.length_b   1.000
_cell.length_c   1.000
_cell.angle_alpha   90.00
_cell.angle_beta   90.00
_cell.angle_gamma   90.00
#
_symmetry.space_group_name_H-M   'P 1'
#
loop_
_entity.id
_entity.type
_entity.pdbx_description
1 polymer ?
#
loop_
_entity_poly.entity_id
_entity_poly.type
_entity_poly.pdbx_seq_one_letter_code
_entity_poly.pdbx_strand_id
1 'polypeptide(L)'
;MAFYANVPQASRTYTVDQGFALASASAHAGFRHLLSAADFISQLLRGRNIPFAIMGGFSLGLRGSQRQTHDVDIATGCNMGQLIQAIAGQQRILRPAGPVSGVMRIYVQTGGDIDPGIPDLYVMVDLILSGGSLGAPDNVQASSEVIAVNTDLGPKNYPVLNILSITRSKLAAYFERASQNDYTDIAFLVERFGQRVRAVRGQLNKNHCRRFFDMYKARVAGDQNRINWARNVLGVA
;
A
#
# COMPACT_ATOMS: atom_id res chain seq x y z
N MET A 1 40.97 -3.71 -22.67
CA MET A 1 39.50 -3.79 -22.81
C MET A 1 39.02 -5.00 -22.04
N ALA A 2 38.49 -4.81 -20.83
CA ALA A 2 37.93 -5.91 -20.05
C ALA A 2 36.53 -6.22 -20.61
N PHE A 3 36.38 -7.40 -21.19
CA PHE A 3 35.08 -7.97 -21.51
C PHE A 3 34.32 -8.15 -20.19
N TYR A 4 33.30 -7.35 -19.93
CA TYR A 4 32.31 -7.70 -18.92
C TYR A 4 31.62 -8.96 -19.42
N ALA A 5 32.00 -10.10 -18.84
CA ALA A 5 31.26 -11.34 -19.03
C ALA A 5 29.79 -11.07 -18.68
N ASN A 6 28.89 -11.42 -19.59
CA ASN A 6 27.45 -11.44 -19.33
C ASN A 6 27.20 -12.41 -18.17
N VAL A 7 27.16 -11.89 -16.94
CA VAL A 7 26.75 -12.67 -15.77
C VAL A 7 25.30 -13.08 -16.04
N PRO A 8 24.99 -14.40 -16.08
CA PRO A 8 23.63 -14.84 -16.32
C PRO A 8 22.68 -14.24 -15.29
N GLN A 9 21.63 -13.57 -15.77
CA GLN A 9 20.60 -13.02 -14.91
C GLN A 9 19.97 -14.16 -14.09
N ALA A 10 19.94 -14.01 -12.77
CA ALA A 10 19.31 -15.00 -11.90
C ALA A 10 17.85 -15.20 -12.31
N SER A 11 17.41 -16.46 -12.33
CA SER A 11 16.01 -16.78 -12.67
C SER A 11 15.03 -15.98 -11.81
N ARG A 12 13.92 -15.56 -12.42
CA ARG A 12 12.85 -14.78 -11.77
C ARG A 12 13.33 -13.46 -11.17
N THR A 13 14.35 -12.84 -11.78
CA THR A 13 14.76 -11.47 -11.45
C THR A 13 14.53 -10.51 -12.62
N TYR A 14 14.60 -9.21 -12.37
CA TYR A 14 14.55 -8.17 -13.40
C TYR A 14 15.68 -7.14 -13.24
N THR A 15 16.19 -6.60 -14.35
CA THR A 15 17.13 -5.47 -14.40
C THR A 15 16.41 -4.13 -14.25
N VAL A 16 17.14 -3.03 -14.01
CA VAL A 16 16.53 -1.70 -13.86
C VAL A 16 15.65 -1.34 -15.07
N ASP A 17 16.14 -1.56 -16.30
CA ASP A 17 15.40 -1.25 -17.53
C ASP A 17 14.13 -2.10 -17.68
N GLN A 18 14.21 -3.39 -17.38
CA GLN A 18 13.04 -4.28 -17.34
C GLN A 18 12.05 -3.81 -16.27
N GLY A 19 12.55 -3.27 -15.15
CA GLY A 19 11.76 -2.70 -14.07
C GLY A 19 10.90 -1.52 -14.52
N PHE A 20 11.39 -0.65 -15.42
CA PHE A 20 10.60 0.44 -15.99
C PHE A 20 9.49 -0.06 -16.91
N ALA A 21 9.77 -1.05 -17.75
CA ALA A 21 8.76 -1.67 -18.61
C ALA A 21 7.67 -2.36 -17.77
N LEU A 22 8.05 -3.09 -16.73
CA LEU A 22 7.12 -3.72 -15.79
C LEU A 22 6.27 -2.70 -15.03
N ALA A 23 6.86 -1.56 -14.63
CA ALA A 23 6.11 -0.48 -13.98
C ALA A 23 5.06 0.11 -14.92
N SER A 24 5.42 0.35 -16.18
CA SER A 24 4.50 0.85 -17.20
C SER A 24 3.36 -0.13 -17.48
N ALA A 25 3.67 -1.44 -17.57
CA ALA A 25 2.65 -2.47 -17.72
C ALA A 25 1.72 -2.51 -16.50
N SER A 26 2.27 -2.51 -15.29
CA SER A 26 1.51 -2.55 -14.03
C SER A 26 0.56 -1.37 -13.85
N ALA A 27 0.77 -0.23 -14.51
CA ALA A 27 -0.14 0.91 -14.48
C ALA A 27 -1.55 0.58 -15.03
N HIS A 28 -1.70 -0.53 -15.75
CA HIS A 28 -2.99 -1.03 -16.25
C HIS A 28 -3.67 -2.02 -15.30
N ALA A 29 -3.06 -2.31 -14.15
CA ALA A 29 -3.62 -3.23 -13.16
C ALA A 29 -4.95 -2.70 -12.62
N GLY A 30 -6.03 -3.41 -12.91
CA GLY A 30 -7.33 -3.23 -12.28
C GLY A 30 -7.44 -3.91 -10.92
N PHE A 31 -8.50 -3.62 -10.17
CA PHE A 31 -8.70 -4.10 -8.79
C PHE A 31 -8.62 -5.63 -8.65
N ARG A 32 -9.14 -6.40 -9.62
CA ARG A 32 -9.06 -7.87 -9.63
C ARG A 32 -7.61 -8.39 -9.72
N HIS A 33 -6.74 -7.71 -10.46
CA HIS A 33 -5.31 -8.03 -10.49
C HIS A 33 -4.66 -7.76 -9.13
N LEU A 34 -4.93 -6.58 -8.55
CA LEU A 34 -4.40 -6.21 -7.22
C LEU A 34 -4.83 -7.20 -6.14
N LEU A 35 -6.08 -7.64 -6.19
CA LEU A 35 -6.62 -8.63 -5.28
C LEU A 35 -5.93 -9.99 -5.41
N SER A 36 -5.72 -10.48 -6.64
CA SER A 36 -4.96 -11.73 -6.87
C SER A 36 -3.53 -11.62 -6.34
N ALA A 37 -2.83 -10.53 -6.66
CA ALA A 37 -1.46 -10.30 -6.18
C ALA A 37 -1.40 -10.22 -4.65
N ALA A 38 -2.31 -9.45 -4.04
CA ALA A 38 -2.38 -9.29 -2.59
C ALA A 38 -2.73 -10.61 -1.88
N ASP A 39 -3.65 -11.41 -2.41
CA ASP A 39 -4.00 -12.71 -1.84
C ASP A 39 -2.82 -13.67 -1.90
N PHE A 40 -2.14 -13.77 -3.05
CA PHE A 40 -0.96 -14.60 -3.23
C PHE A 40 0.16 -14.22 -2.24
N ILE A 41 0.51 -12.93 -2.16
CA ILE A 41 1.57 -12.47 -1.25
C ILE A 41 1.15 -12.63 0.21
N SER A 42 -0.12 -12.38 0.55
CA SER A 42 -0.64 -12.61 1.90
C SER A 42 -0.50 -14.06 2.33
N GLN A 43 -0.85 -15.01 1.46
CA GLN A 43 -0.69 -16.45 1.73
C GLN A 43 0.79 -16.83 1.88
N LEU A 44 1.65 -16.29 1.01
CA LEU A 44 3.09 -16.52 1.08
C LEU A 44 3.70 -16.05 2.42
N LEU A 45 3.40 -14.83 2.84
CA LEU A 45 3.92 -14.26 4.08
C LEU A 45 3.38 -14.99 5.32
N ARG A 46 2.09 -15.36 5.32
CA ARG A 46 1.49 -16.21 6.38
C ARG A 46 2.18 -17.56 6.48
N GLY A 47 2.39 -18.23 5.35
CA GLY A 47 3.07 -19.54 5.31
C GLY A 47 4.52 -19.49 5.81
N ARG A 48 5.13 -18.29 5.85
CA ARG A 48 6.47 -18.05 6.39
C ARG A 48 6.47 -17.39 7.78
N ASN A 49 5.31 -17.25 8.42
CA ASN A 49 5.14 -16.56 9.71
C ASN A 49 5.74 -15.14 9.72
N ILE A 50 5.71 -14.43 8.60
CA ILE A 50 6.17 -13.05 8.50
C ILE A 50 4.98 -12.14 8.85
N PRO A 51 5.04 -11.31 9.90
CA PRO A 51 4.01 -10.33 10.16
C PRO A 51 3.92 -9.33 9.02
N PHE A 52 2.71 -8.96 8.60
CA PHE A 52 2.53 -8.00 7.52
C PHE A 52 1.20 -7.26 7.64
N ALA A 53 1.11 -6.12 6.97
CA ALA A 53 -0.12 -5.37 6.80
C ALA A 53 -0.15 -4.68 5.44
N ILE A 54 -1.26 -4.83 4.72
CA ILE A 54 -1.52 -4.10 3.48
C ILE A 54 -1.74 -2.63 3.83
N MET A 55 -1.11 -1.74 3.08
CA MET A 55 -1.17 -0.30 3.26
C MET A 55 -1.47 0.42 1.94
N GLY A 56 -1.21 1.73 1.91
CA GLY A 56 -1.33 2.51 0.68
C GLY A 56 -2.75 2.59 0.12
N GLY A 57 -2.84 2.84 -1.19
CA GLY A 57 -4.13 3.03 -1.87
C GLY A 57 -5.01 1.80 -1.86
N PHE A 58 -4.42 0.61 -2.06
CA PHE A 58 -5.17 -0.63 -2.11
C PHE A 58 -5.87 -0.95 -0.78
N SER A 59 -5.21 -0.67 0.36
CA SER A 59 -5.84 -0.82 1.68
C SER A 59 -7.09 0.05 1.88
N LEU A 60 -7.13 1.24 1.25
CA LEU A 60 -8.32 2.11 1.26
C LEU A 60 -9.38 1.64 0.27
N GLY A 61 -8.97 1.09 -0.87
CA GLY A 61 -9.87 0.42 -1.82
C GLY A 61 -10.63 -0.73 -1.18
N LEU A 62 -9.94 -1.57 -0.39
CA LEU A 62 -10.57 -2.63 0.43
C LEU A 62 -11.59 -2.11 1.45
N ARG A 63 -11.51 -0.82 1.82
CA ARG A 63 -12.45 -0.13 2.72
C ARG A 63 -13.55 0.64 1.97
N GLY A 64 -13.59 0.55 0.64
CA GLY A 64 -14.59 1.19 -0.21
C GLY A 64 -14.20 2.55 -0.78
N SER A 65 -12.92 2.95 -0.71
CA SER A 65 -12.45 4.12 -1.44
C SER A 65 -12.59 3.90 -2.95
N GLN A 66 -13.08 4.92 -3.66
CA GLN A 66 -13.25 4.89 -5.12
C GLN A 66 -12.00 5.37 -5.87
N ARG A 67 -10.95 5.79 -5.14
CA ARG A 67 -9.70 6.22 -5.77
C ARG A 67 -9.00 5.01 -6.41
N GLN A 68 -8.66 5.14 -7.69
CA GLN A 68 -7.86 4.13 -8.38
C GLN A 68 -6.42 4.06 -7.82
N THR A 69 -5.88 2.85 -7.81
CA THR A 69 -4.50 2.50 -7.46
C THR A 69 -4.11 1.34 -8.37
N HIS A 70 -2.81 1.16 -8.63
CA HIS A 70 -2.32 0.19 -9.62
C HIS A 70 -1.22 -0.70 -9.07
N ASP A 71 -1.08 -0.68 -7.75
CA ASP A 71 -0.02 -1.26 -6.96
C ASP A 71 -0.57 -1.73 -5.60
N VAL A 72 0.17 -2.63 -4.97
CA VAL A 72 -0.10 -3.11 -3.62
C VAL A 72 1.09 -2.79 -2.73
N ASP A 73 0.88 -1.95 -1.73
CA ASP A 73 1.89 -1.67 -0.69
C ASP A 73 1.69 -2.60 0.51
N ILE A 74 2.75 -3.22 1.01
CA ILE A 74 2.71 -4.13 2.17
C ILE A 74 3.87 -3.82 3.11
N ALA A 75 3.55 -3.39 4.33
CA ALA A 75 4.53 -3.32 5.41
C ALA A 75 4.83 -4.72 5.94
N THR A 76 6.10 -5.06 6.15
CA THR A 76 6.56 -6.37 6.63
C THR A 76 7.35 -6.27 7.93
N GLY A 77 7.09 -7.19 8.85
CA GLY A 77 7.74 -7.34 10.16
C GLY A 77 8.98 -8.24 10.12
N CYS A 78 9.79 -8.16 9.06
CA CYS A 78 10.98 -8.98 8.88
C CYS A 78 12.15 -8.15 8.34
N ASN A 79 13.34 -8.74 8.25
CA ASN A 79 14.48 -8.14 7.56
C ASN A 79 14.53 -8.54 6.07
N MET A 80 15.40 -7.87 5.29
CA MET A 80 15.53 -8.10 3.84
C MET A 80 15.95 -9.55 3.50
N GLY A 81 16.79 -10.18 4.31
CA GLY A 81 17.23 -11.55 4.09
C GLY A 81 16.07 -12.55 4.22
N GLN A 82 15.26 -12.41 5.26
CA GLN A 82 14.03 -13.19 5.45
C GLN A 82 13.05 -12.97 4.29
N LEU A 83 12.92 -11.72 3.82
CA LEU A 83 12.04 -11.39 2.70
C LEU A 83 12.49 -12.06 1.40
N ILE A 84 13.78 -11.98 1.07
CA ILE A 84 14.38 -12.66 -0.09
C ILE A 84 14.12 -14.16 -0.01
N GLN A 85 14.35 -14.78 1.15
CA GLN A 85 14.13 -16.21 1.36
C GLN A 85 12.65 -16.61 1.24
N ALA A 86 11.73 -15.75 1.67
CA ALA A 86 10.30 -16.00 1.57
C ALA A 86 9.82 -16.02 0.11
N ILE A 87 10.34 -15.12 -0.72
CA ILE A 87 9.95 -15.01 -2.15
C ILE A 87 10.82 -15.83 -3.10
N ALA A 88 11.93 -16.40 -2.61
CA ALA A 88 12.82 -17.21 -3.43
C ALA A 88 12.07 -18.44 -4.00
N GLY A 89 12.30 -18.71 -5.29
CA GLY A 89 11.71 -19.86 -6.00
C GLY A 89 10.24 -19.70 -6.38
N GLN A 90 9.59 -18.58 -6.05
CA GLN A 90 8.19 -18.33 -6.41
C GLN A 90 8.06 -18.02 -7.90
N GLN A 91 7.40 -18.92 -8.64
CA GLN A 91 7.24 -18.81 -10.10
C GLN A 91 6.38 -17.61 -10.53
N ARG A 92 5.55 -17.06 -9.63
CA ARG A 92 4.75 -15.86 -9.92
C ARG A 92 5.51 -14.56 -9.73
N ILE A 93 6.66 -14.56 -9.06
CA ILE A 93 7.34 -13.33 -8.64
C ILE A 93 8.50 -13.00 -9.57
N LEU A 94 8.66 -11.74 -9.94
CA LEU A 94 9.89 -11.16 -10.44
C LEU A 94 10.42 -10.19 -9.38
N ARG A 95 11.67 -10.37 -8.93
CA ARG A 95 12.33 -9.48 -7.96
C ARG A 95 13.49 -8.72 -8.59
N PRO A 96 14.00 -7.63 -7.99
CA PRO A 96 15.19 -6.97 -8.50
C PRO A 96 16.39 -7.91 -8.52
N ALA A 97 17.19 -7.85 -9.57
CA ALA A 97 18.46 -8.59 -9.66
C ALA A 97 19.55 -8.00 -8.74
N GLY A 98 19.53 -6.68 -8.56
CA GLY A 98 20.50 -5.93 -7.76
C GLY A 98 20.19 -5.89 -6.26
N PRO A 99 21.05 -5.23 -5.46
CA PRO A 99 20.81 -5.03 -4.05
C PRO A 99 19.56 -4.17 -3.81
N VAL A 100 18.88 -4.44 -2.69
CA VAL A 100 17.64 -3.77 -2.31
C VAL A 100 17.74 -3.38 -0.84
N SER A 101 17.29 -2.17 -0.50
CA SER A 101 17.27 -1.68 0.89
C SER A 101 15.96 -0.94 1.18
N GLY A 102 15.38 -1.20 2.35
CA GLY A 102 14.15 -0.56 2.85
C GLY A 102 12.86 -0.99 2.15
N VAL A 103 12.82 -0.95 0.82
CA VAL A 103 11.65 -1.31 -0.01
C VAL A 103 12.08 -2.28 -1.10
N MET A 104 11.46 -3.46 -1.14
CA MET A 104 11.58 -4.38 -2.26
C MET A 104 10.34 -4.31 -3.14
N ARG A 105 10.49 -3.64 -4.27
CA ARG A 105 9.53 -3.70 -5.37
C ARG A 105 9.65 -5.05 -6.06
N ILE A 106 8.56 -5.79 -6.12
CA ILE A 106 8.44 -7.01 -6.90
C ILE A 106 7.31 -6.87 -7.91
N TYR A 107 7.29 -7.76 -8.89
CA TYR A 107 6.17 -7.89 -9.80
C TYR A 107 5.58 -9.28 -9.69
N VAL A 108 4.28 -9.35 -9.40
CA VAL A 108 3.53 -10.60 -9.24
C VAL A 108 2.71 -10.84 -10.50
N GLN A 109 2.92 -11.97 -11.15
CA GLN A 109 2.09 -12.42 -12.27
C GLN A 109 0.68 -12.72 -11.78
N THR A 110 -0.31 -12.17 -12.48
CA THR A 110 -1.74 -12.33 -12.25
C THR A 110 -2.44 -12.54 -13.58
N GLY A 111 -3.64 -13.13 -13.56
CA GLY A 111 -4.40 -13.39 -14.77
C GLY A 111 -4.02 -14.68 -15.50
N GLY A 112 -4.54 -14.81 -16.71
CA GLY A 112 -4.32 -15.97 -17.58
C GLY A 112 -4.77 -17.27 -16.92
N ASP A 113 -3.92 -18.30 -17.03
CA ASP A 113 -4.17 -19.62 -16.44
C ASP A 113 -4.15 -19.61 -14.91
N ILE A 114 -3.49 -18.62 -14.30
CA ILE A 114 -3.40 -18.50 -12.83
C ILE A 114 -4.71 -17.97 -12.26
N ASP A 115 -5.29 -16.96 -12.92
CA ASP A 115 -6.56 -16.36 -12.51
C ASP A 115 -7.53 -16.27 -13.71
N PRO A 116 -8.27 -17.36 -14.03
CA PRO A 116 -9.17 -17.39 -15.18
C PRO A 116 -10.16 -16.22 -15.18
N GLY A 117 -10.27 -15.55 -16.33
CA GLY A 117 -11.13 -14.38 -16.51
C GLY A 117 -10.52 -13.04 -16.06
N ILE A 118 -9.22 -13.01 -15.76
CA ILE A 118 -8.41 -11.80 -15.59
C ILE A 118 -7.29 -11.82 -16.66
N PRO A 119 -7.05 -10.74 -17.41
CA PRO A 119 -5.93 -10.68 -18.37
C PRO A 119 -4.57 -10.89 -17.71
N ASP A 120 -3.63 -11.55 -18.41
CA ASP A 120 -2.26 -11.72 -17.92
C ASP A 120 -1.56 -10.37 -17.72
N LEU A 121 -1.08 -10.12 -16.50
CA LEU A 121 -0.40 -8.90 -16.14
C LEU A 121 0.52 -9.10 -14.93
N TYR A 122 1.64 -8.37 -14.92
CA TYR A 122 2.53 -8.24 -13.78
C TYR A 122 2.14 -7.05 -12.92
N VAL A 123 1.66 -7.31 -11.70
CA VAL A 123 1.27 -6.29 -10.71
C VAL A 123 2.46 -5.91 -9.84
N MET A 124 2.71 -4.62 -9.72
CA MET A 124 3.68 -4.04 -8.79
C MET A 124 3.22 -4.27 -7.35
N VAL A 125 4.09 -4.87 -6.54
CA VAL A 125 3.92 -5.00 -5.11
C VAL A 125 5.16 -4.46 -4.41
N ASP A 126 4.98 -3.46 -3.56
CA ASP A 126 6.04 -2.88 -2.75
C ASP A 126 6.03 -3.53 -1.37
N LEU A 127 7.07 -4.30 -1.08
CA LEU A 127 7.31 -4.93 0.22
C LEU A 127 8.22 -4.01 1.05
N ILE A 128 7.66 -3.35 2.05
CA ILE A 128 8.28 -2.26 2.80
C ILE A 128 8.67 -2.77 4.18
N LEU A 129 9.95 -2.75 4.52
CA LEU A 129 10.41 -3.22 5.84
C LEU A 129 9.90 -2.31 6.97
N SER A 130 9.72 -2.89 8.16
CA SER A 130 9.36 -2.15 9.38
C SER A 130 10.41 -1.07 9.69
N GLY A 131 9.93 0.10 10.13
CA GLY A 131 10.77 1.28 10.30
C GLY A 131 11.38 1.82 9.00
N GLY A 132 10.91 1.32 7.85
CA GLY A 132 11.26 1.82 6.52
C GLY A 132 10.56 3.12 6.16
N SER A 133 10.80 3.58 4.94
CA SER A 133 10.18 4.77 4.35
C SER A 133 8.68 4.55 4.05
N LEU A 134 8.00 5.59 3.54
CA LEU A 134 6.61 5.52 3.02
C LEU A 134 5.52 5.26 4.08
N GLY A 135 5.85 5.42 5.37
CA GLY A 135 4.87 5.34 6.46
C GLY A 135 4.57 3.93 6.96
N ALA A 136 5.44 2.95 6.65
CA ALA A 136 5.42 1.65 7.29
C ALA A 136 5.74 1.81 8.80
N PRO A 137 4.99 1.14 9.69
CA PRO A 137 5.23 1.22 11.13
C PRO A 137 6.44 0.36 11.57
N ASP A 138 7.05 0.71 12.71
CA ASP A 138 8.11 -0.09 13.33
C ASP A 138 7.60 -1.45 13.84
N ASN A 139 6.35 -1.48 14.33
CA ASN A 139 5.67 -2.69 14.74
C ASN A 139 4.39 -2.86 13.92
N VAL A 140 4.47 -3.67 12.88
CA VAL A 140 3.36 -3.94 11.95
C VAL A 140 2.18 -4.61 12.67
N GLN A 141 2.43 -5.56 13.58
CA GLN A 141 1.36 -6.25 14.31
C GLN A 141 0.53 -5.28 15.15
N ALA A 142 1.18 -4.45 15.97
CA ALA A 142 0.50 -3.46 16.81
C ALA A 142 -0.18 -2.35 15.99
N SER A 143 0.26 -2.15 14.75
CA SER A 143 -0.21 -1.09 13.85
C SER A 143 -1.25 -1.56 12.83
N SER A 144 -1.72 -2.81 12.96
CA SER A 144 -2.64 -3.44 12.01
C SER A 144 -3.98 -3.80 12.64
N GLU A 145 -4.96 -4.01 11.79
CA GLU A 145 -6.24 -4.64 12.11
C GLU A 145 -6.61 -5.60 10.97
N VAL A 146 -7.42 -6.62 11.26
CA VAL A 146 -7.96 -7.50 10.22
C VAL A 146 -9.31 -6.97 9.77
N ILE A 147 -9.49 -6.80 8.47
CA ILE A 147 -10.79 -6.50 7.87
C ILE A 147 -11.30 -7.69 7.07
N ALA A 148 -12.61 -7.96 7.21
CA ALA A 148 -13.33 -8.88 6.35
C ALA A 148 -13.88 -8.11 5.14
N VAL A 149 -13.59 -8.60 3.93
CA VAL A 149 -13.99 -7.98 2.68
C VAL A 149 -14.64 -9.04 1.80
N ASN A 150 -15.82 -8.74 1.26
CA ASN A 150 -16.42 -9.55 0.21
C ASN A 150 -15.79 -9.13 -1.12
N THR A 151 -15.14 -10.08 -1.79
CA THR A 151 -14.42 -9.84 -3.04
C THR A 151 -14.92 -10.76 -4.13
N ASP A 152 -14.54 -10.49 -5.37
CA ASP A 152 -14.84 -11.37 -6.51
C ASP A 152 -14.17 -12.76 -6.39
N LEU A 153 -13.16 -12.88 -5.53
CA LEU A 153 -12.50 -14.15 -5.17
C LEU A 153 -13.10 -14.78 -3.90
N GLY A 154 -14.29 -14.33 -3.49
CA GLY A 154 -14.98 -14.74 -2.28
C GLY A 154 -14.67 -13.87 -1.05
N PRO A 155 -15.22 -14.22 0.12
CA PRO A 155 -14.91 -13.54 1.38
C PRO A 155 -13.44 -13.72 1.75
N LYS A 156 -12.75 -12.61 2.04
CA LYS A 156 -11.32 -12.60 2.38
C LYS A 156 -11.09 -11.78 3.64
N ASN A 157 -10.07 -12.20 4.40
CA ASN A 157 -9.57 -11.47 5.57
C ASN A 157 -8.18 -10.93 5.27
N TYR A 158 -8.01 -9.61 5.36
CA TYR A 158 -6.73 -8.95 5.13
C TYR A 158 -6.26 -8.22 6.36
N PRO A 159 -5.01 -8.45 6.83
CA PRO A 159 -4.38 -7.54 7.76
C PRO A 159 -4.05 -6.26 6.99
N VAL A 160 -4.60 -5.15 7.47
CA VAL A 160 -4.39 -3.80 6.90
C VAL A 160 -3.89 -2.89 8.02
N LEU A 161 -3.25 -1.77 7.67
CA LEU A 161 -2.95 -0.76 8.68
C LEU A 161 -4.25 -0.27 9.35
N ASN A 162 -4.20 -0.12 10.67
CA ASN A 162 -5.32 0.39 11.44
C ASN A 162 -5.57 1.88 11.14
N ILE A 163 -6.75 2.39 11.53
CA ILE A 163 -7.15 3.78 11.25
C ILE A 163 -6.14 4.82 11.74
N LEU A 164 -5.52 4.62 12.90
CA LEU A 164 -4.50 5.54 13.39
C LEU A 164 -3.29 5.56 12.46
N SER A 165 -2.72 4.39 12.17
CA SER A 165 -1.51 4.25 11.37
C SER A 165 -1.68 4.80 9.96
N ILE A 166 -2.80 4.48 9.29
CA ILE A 166 -3.07 4.96 7.93
C ILE A 166 -3.36 6.47 7.90
N THR A 167 -4.10 7.00 8.89
CA THR A 167 -4.37 8.44 8.94
C THR A 167 -3.08 9.22 9.21
N ARG A 168 -2.24 8.73 10.12
CA ARG A 168 -0.94 9.34 10.45
C ARG A 168 -0.02 9.37 9.24
N SER A 169 0.13 8.25 8.53
CA SER A 169 1.02 8.18 7.36
C SER A 169 0.53 9.07 6.21
N LYS A 170 -0.78 9.11 5.94
CA LYS A 170 -1.36 9.96 4.90
C LYS A 170 -1.25 11.45 5.22
N LEU A 171 -1.50 11.83 6.48
CA LEU A 171 -1.30 13.22 6.93
C LEU A 171 0.16 13.66 6.80
N ALA A 172 1.12 12.81 7.18
CA ALA A 172 2.54 13.09 7.00
C ALA A 172 2.92 13.24 5.52
N ALA A 173 2.52 12.28 4.68
CA ALA A 173 2.75 12.36 3.24
C ALA A 173 2.15 13.64 2.64
N TYR A 174 0.87 13.95 2.92
CA TYR A 174 0.24 15.17 2.44
C TYR A 174 0.96 16.44 2.92
N PHE A 175 1.44 16.45 4.16
CA PHE A 175 2.21 17.57 4.68
C PHE A 175 3.53 17.77 3.92
N GLU A 176 4.21 16.70 3.52
CA GLU A 176 5.48 16.80 2.79
C GLU A 176 5.27 17.20 1.32
N ARG A 177 4.36 16.53 0.61
CA ARG A 177 4.27 16.65 -0.87
C ARG A 177 2.98 17.29 -1.40
N ALA A 178 2.00 17.56 -0.54
CA ALA A 178 0.70 18.15 -0.89
C ALA A 178 -0.01 17.46 -2.07
N SER A 179 0.16 16.13 -2.23
CA SER A 179 -0.40 15.44 -3.39
C SER A 179 -1.92 15.34 -3.34
N GLN A 180 -2.54 15.36 -4.52
CA GLN A 180 -3.98 15.15 -4.65
C GLN A 180 -4.41 13.78 -4.14
N ASN A 181 -3.60 12.74 -4.33
CA ASN A 181 -3.93 11.39 -3.88
C ASN A 181 -4.00 11.29 -2.36
N ASP A 182 -3.05 11.88 -1.63
CA ASP A 182 -3.11 11.89 -0.17
C ASP A 182 -4.27 12.74 0.34
N TYR A 183 -4.57 13.87 -0.32
CA TYR A 183 -5.75 14.66 0.02
C TYR A 183 -7.03 13.81 -0.08
N THR A 184 -7.23 13.11 -1.21
CA THR A 184 -8.39 12.25 -1.44
C THR A 184 -8.47 11.14 -0.39
N ASP A 185 -7.34 10.53 -0.05
CA ASP A 185 -7.27 9.47 0.95
C ASP A 185 -7.64 9.97 2.36
N ILE A 186 -7.13 11.13 2.77
CA ILE A 186 -7.46 11.72 4.08
C ILE A 186 -8.92 12.17 4.12
N ALA A 187 -9.42 12.80 3.04
CA ALA A 187 -10.83 13.19 2.94
C ALA A 187 -11.75 11.98 3.08
N PHE A 188 -11.45 10.88 2.39
CA PHE A 188 -12.17 9.61 2.53
C PHE A 188 -12.16 9.10 3.98
N LEU A 189 -11.01 9.12 4.66
CA LEU A 189 -10.92 8.70 6.07
C LEU A 189 -11.74 9.60 7.00
N VAL A 190 -11.70 10.91 6.82
CA VAL A 190 -12.47 11.88 7.64
C VAL A 190 -13.97 11.73 7.40
N GLU A 191 -14.39 11.53 6.17
CA GLU A 191 -15.81 11.47 5.80
C GLU A 191 -16.44 10.12 6.12
N ARG A 192 -15.76 9.02 5.78
CA ARG A 192 -16.31 7.67 5.93
C ARG A 192 -15.99 7.04 7.29
N PHE A 193 -14.85 7.36 7.87
CA PHE A 193 -14.35 6.78 9.12
C PHE A 193 -14.17 7.82 10.22
N GLY A 194 -14.80 8.99 10.10
CA GLY A 194 -14.54 10.13 10.98
C GLY A 194 -14.73 9.86 12.47
N GLN A 195 -15.66 8.98 12.89
CA GLN A 195 -15.77 8.58 14.30
C GLN A 195 -14.52 7.82 14.78
N ARG A 196 -13.99 6.90 13.96
CA ARG A 196 -12.77 6.15 14.29
C ARG A 196 -11.53 7.05 14.27
N VAL A 197 -11.45 7.97 13.31
CA VAL A 197 -10.40 8.99 13.25
C VAL A 197 -10.47 9.90 14.48
N ARG A 198 -11.67 10.35 14.85
CA ARG A 198 -11.92 11.17 16.04
C ARG A 198 -11.46 10.48 17.32
N ALA A 199 -11.70 9.17 17.46
CA ALA A 199 -11.29 8.39 18.62
C ALA A 199 -9.75 8.37 18.80
N VAL A 200 -8.98 8.46 17.71
CA VAL A 200 -7.51 8.44 17.75
C VAL A 200 -6.86 9.81 17.52
N ARG A 201 -7.65 10.89 17.33
CA ARG A 201 -7.17 12.22 16.93
C ARG A 201 -6.16 12.87 17.89
N GLY A 202 -6.13 12.42 19.15
CA GLY A 202 -5.15 12.86 20.15
C GLY A 202 -3.72 12.43 19.83
N GLN A 203 -3.57 11.38 19.01
CA GLN A 203 -2.29 10.79 18.61
C GLN A 203 -1.82 11.29 17.22
N LEU A 204 -2.60 12.16 16.57
CA LEU A 204 -2.27 12.72 15.26
C LEU A 204 -1.49 14.03 15.40
N ASN A 205 -0.54 14.27 14.48
CA ASN A 205 0.22 15.52 14.44
C ASN A 205 -0.70 16.70 14.10
N LYS A 206 -0.76 17.70 14.98
CA LYS A 206 -1.67 18.84 14.85
C LYS A 206 -1.33 19.78 13.71
N ASN A 207 -0.05 19.95 13.37
CA ASN A 207 0.36 20.76 12.23
C ASN A 207 -0.07 20.10 10.92
N HIS A 208 0.05 18.77 10.82
CA HIS A 208 -0.41 18.03 9.64
C HIS A 208 -1.94 18.09 9.50
N CYS A 209 -2.65 17.91 10.62
CA CYS A 209 -4.11 18.03 10.66
C CYS A 209 -4.58 19.42 10.22
N ARG A 210 -3.95 20.49 10.73
CA ARG A 210 -4.28 21.86 10.37
C ARG A 210 -4.05 22.14 8.89
N ARG A 211 -2.87 21.78 8.36
CA ARG A 211 -2.57 21.95 6.94
C ARG A 211 -3.58 21.25 6.03
N PHE A 212 -3.94 20.01 6.36
CA PHE A 212 -4.99 19.30 5.61
C PHE A 212 -6.35 20.00 5.74
N PHE A 213 -6.74 20.39 6.96
CA PHE A 213 -8.03 21.04 7.21
C PHE A 213 -8.18 22.36 6.47
N ASP A 214 -7.14 23.19 6.43
CA ASP A 214 -7.17 24.48 5.72
C ASP A 214 -7.46 24.27 4.23
N MET A 215 -6.81 23.27 3.62
CA MET A 215 -7.15 22.90 2.24
C MET A 215 -8.56 22.31 2.15
N TYR A 216 -8.93 21.40 3.04
CA TYR A 216 -10.25 20.78 3.00
C TYR A 216 -11.35 21.83 3.02
N LYS A 217 -11.27 22.77 3.96
CA LYS A 217 -12.19 23.91 4.12
C LYS A 217 -12.32 24.74 2.84
N ALA A 218 -11.19 25.04 2.16
CA ALA A 218 -11.22 25.81 0.93
C ALA A 218 -11.89 25.06 -0.24
N ARG A 219 -11.80 23.72 -0.30
CA ARG A 219 -12.44 22.93 -1.37
C ARG A 219 -13.93 22.69 -1.18
N VAL A 220 -14.39 22.60 0.06
CA VAL A 220 -15.81 22.45 0.38
C VAL A 220 -16.44 23.78 0.80
N ALA A 221 -15.91 24.90 0.29
CA ALA A 221 -16.40 26.22 0.60
C ALA A 221 -17.91 26.31 0.36
N GLY A 222 -18.66 26.71 1.40
CA GLY A 222 -20.12 26.76 1.39
C GLY A 222 -20.80 25.59 2.11
N ASP A 223 -20.12 24.47 2.36
CA ASP A 223 -20.68 23.37 3.16
C ASP A 223 -20.21 23.44 4.62
N GLN A 224 -20.91 24.25 5.41
CA GLN A 224 -20.57 24.48 6.81
C GLN A 224 -20.65 23.19 7.65
N ASN A 225 -21.51 22.25 7.28
CA ASN A 225 -21.66 20.98 7.98
C ASN A 225 -20.42 20.11 7.79
N ARG A 226 -19.94 19.95 6.56
CA ARG A 226 -18.69 19.22 6.27
C ARG A 226 -17.48 19.88 6.92
N ILE A 227 -17.41 21.21 6.89
CA ILE A 227 -16.32 21.95 7.55
C ILE A 227 -16.34 21.70 9.06
N ASN A 228 -17.49 21.81 9.72
CA ASN A 228 -17.63 21.58 11.15
C ASN A 228 -17.32 20.13 11.53
N TRP A 229 -17.77 19.18 10.71
CA TRP A 229 -17.45 17.76 10.86
C TRP A 229 -15.95 17.50 10.80
N ALA A 230 -15.28 17.93 9.72
CA ALA A 230 -13.84 17.74 9.55
C ALA A 230 -13.04 18.41 10.68
N ARG A 231 -13.45 19.62 11.11
CA ARG A 231 -12.84 20.31 12.25
C ARG A 231 -12.90 19.45 13.51
N ASN A 232 -14.07 18.90 13.82
CA ASN A 232 -14.26 18.05 14.99
C ASN A 232 -13.46 16.75 14.87
N VAL A 233 -13.56 16.04 13.75
CA VAL A 233 -12.85 14.78 13.51
C VAL A 233 -11.34 14.92 13.71
N LEU A 234 -10.74 15.96 13.13
CA LEU A 234 -9.30 16.21 13.20
C LEU A 234 -8.86 16.89 14.52
N GLY A 235 -9.80 17.51 15.23
CA GLY A 235 -9.52 18.24 16.46
C GLY A 235 -8.59 19.42 16.22
N VAL A 236 -8.91 20.23 15.23
CA VAL A 236 -8.23 21.50 14.90
C VAL A 236 -9.04 22.67 15.43
N ALA A 237 -8.36 23.59 16.11
CA ALA A 237 -8.93 24.87 16.56
C ALA A 237 -8.91 25.85 15.40
#